data_AF-A0A673XLH9-F1
#
_entry.id   AF-A0A673XLH9-F1
#
_cell.length_a   1.000
_cell.length_b   1.000
_cell.length_c   1.000
_cell.angle_alpha   90.00
_cell.angle_beta   90.00
_cell.angle_gamma   90.00
#
_symmetry.space_group_name_H-M   'P 1'
#
loop_
_entity.id
_entity.type
_entity.pdbx_description
1 polymer ?
#
loop_
_entity_poly.entity_id
_entity_poly.type
_entity_poly.pdbx_seq_one_letter_code
_entity_poly.pdbx_strand_id
1 'polypeptide(L)'
;MSSILPFTPPVVKRLLGWKKSASGAGGGEQNSQEEKWCEKAVKSLVKKLKKTGQLDELEKAITTQNCNTKCVTIPRSLDGRLQVSHRKGLPHVIYCRLWRWPDLHSHHELRAIEACEYAFHLKKDEVCINPYHYQRVETPVLPPVLVPRHSEILTELPPLDDYTHSIPENTNFPAGIEPPNNYIPETPPPGYISEDGEASDQPMNQSMDTGSPADLSPGTLSPVNHSMDLQPVTYSEPAFWCSIAYYELNQRVGETFHASQPSLTVDGFTDPSNSERFCLGLLSNVNRNATVEMTRRHIGRGVRLYYIGGEVFAECLSDSAIFVQSPNCNQRYGWHPATVCKIPPGCNLKIFNNQEFAALLAQSVNQGFEAVYQLTRMCTIRMSFVKGWGAEYRRQTVTSTPCWIELHLNGPLQWLDKVLTQMGSPSVRCSSMS
;
A
#
# COMPACT_ATOMS: atom_id res chain seq x y z
N MET A 1 -31.21 52.55 18.25
CA MET A 1 -29.99 52.03 18.89
C MET A 1 -29.06 51.54 17.78
N SER A 2 -27.85 52.08 17.67
CA SER A 2 -26.96 51.77 16.53
C SER A 2 -26.29 50.40 16.70
N SER A 3 -26.41 49.54 15.69
CA SER A 3 -25.79 48.21 15.71
C SER A 3 -24.26 48.33 15.61
N ILE A 4 -23.55 48.02 16.70
CA ILE A 4 -22.09 47.97 16.71
C ILE A 4 -21.66 46.67 16.03
N LEU A 5 -21.35 46.75 14.74
CA LEU A 5 -20.70 45.67 14.02
C LEU A 5 -19.37 45.33 14.73
N PRO A 6 -19.07 44.05 15.02
CA PRO A 6 -17.89 43.67 15.80
C PRO A 6 -16.61 44.03 15.03
N PHE A 7 -15.86 45.00 15.54
CA PHE A 7 -14.66 45.53 14.89
C PHE A 7 -13.53 44.49 14.82
N THR A 8 -13.47 43.72 13.73
CA THR A 8 -12.37 42.79 13.46
C THR A 8 -11.06 43.56 13.23
N PRO A 9 -10.01 43.35 14.06
CA PRO A 9 -8.79 44.15 14.00
C PRO A 9 -8.10 44.12 12.62
N PRO A 10 -7.42 45.19 12.18
CA PRO A 10 -6.80 45.26 10.85
C PRO A 10 -5.82 44.11 10.55
N VAL A 11 -5.02 43.70 11.53
CA VAL A 11 -4.13 42.52 11.43
C VAL A 11 -4.90 41.21 11.19
N VAL A 12 -6.06 41.02 11.81
CA VAL A 12 -6.89 39.82 11.56
C VAL A 12 -7.41 39.82 10.13
N LYS A 13 -7.80 40.99 9.58
CA LYS A 13 -8.19 41.11 8.18
C LYS A 13 -7.04 40.79 7.22
N ARG A 14 -5.82 41.30 7.48
CA ARG A 14 -4.62 40.98 6.67
C ARG A 14 -4.28 39.49 6.69
N LEU A 15 -4.21 38.90 7.88
CA LEU A 15 -3.92 37.46 8.06
C LEU A 15 -4.98 36.56 7.41
N LEU A 16 -6.25 36.96 7.37
CA LEU A 16 -7.31 36.25 6.64
C LEU A 16 -7.25 36.50 5.11
N GLY A 17 -6.78 37.66 4.66
CA GLY A 17 -6.53 37.94 3.24
C GLY A 17 -5.46 37.05 2.61
N TRP A 18 -4.58 36.46 3.42
CA TRP A 18 -3.62 35.44 2.97
C TRP A 18 -4.13 33.99 3.12
N LYS A 19 -5.37 33.77 3.59
CA LYS A 19 -5.97 32.43 3.63
C LYS A 19 -5.98 31.81 2.22
N LYS A 20 -5.62 30.53 2.12
CA LYS A 20 -5.83 29.74 0.90
C LYS A 20 -7.25 29.17 0.89
N SER A 21 -7.93 29.26 -0.25
CA SER A 21 -9.26 28.70 -0.46
C SER A 21 -9.17 27.28 -1.04
N ALA A 22 -9.99 26.36 -0.56
CA ALA A 22 -10.12 25.04 -1.17
C ALA A 22 -10.85 25.16 -2.51
N SER A 23 -10.16 24.86 -3.62
CA SER A 23 -10.70 24.95 -4.97
C SER A 23 -11.53 23.72 -5.33
N GLY A 24 -12.78 23.67 -4.86
CA GLY A 24 -13.79 22.72 -5.34
C GLY A 24 -14.48 21.85 -4.27
N ALA A 25 -15.44 22.43 -3.54
CA ALA A 25 -16.51 21.70 -2.85
C ALA A 25 -17.73 22.63 -2.70
N GLY A 26 -18.95 22.08 -2.77
CA GLY A 26 -20.17 22.88 -2.92
C GLY A 26 -20.75 23.49 -1.62
N GLY A 27 -21.74 24.38 -1.79
CA GLY A 27 -22.63 24.84 -0.72
C GLY A 27 -22.20 26.12 -0.01
N GLY A 28 -22.91 27.23 -0.26
CA GLY A 28 -22.63 28.54 0.35
C GLY A 28 -22.69 28.58 1.88
N GLU A 29 -23.50 27.71 2.51
CA GLU A 29 -23.64 27.66 3.96
C GLU A 29 -22.45 27.00 4.67
N GLN A 30 -21.90 25.91 4.11
CA GLN A 30 -20.75 25.22 4.71
C GLN A 30 -19.49 26.10 4.66
N ASN A 31 -19.22 26.74 3.52
CA ASN A 31 -18.12 27.69 3.42
C ASN A 31 -18.28 28.87 4.40
N SER A 32 -19.49 29.42 4.55
CA SER A 32 -19.76 30.49 5.54
C SER A 32 -19.46 30.07 6.98
N GLN A 33 -19.70 28.81 7.34
CA GLN A 33 -19.38 28.30 8.68
C GLN A 33 -17.87 28.02 8.86
N GLU A 34 -17.16 27.58 7.82
CA GLU A 34 -15.70 27.42 7.88
C GLU A 34 -14.99 28.80 7.92
N GLU A 35 -15.45 29.81 7.18
CA GLU A 35 -14.95 31.19 7.27
C GLU A 35 -15.11 31.77 8.68
N LYS A 36 -16.29 31.62 9.29
CA LYS A 36 -16.54 32.01 10.70
C LYS A 36 -15.64 31.27 11.69
N TRP A 37 -15.18 30.06 11.35
CA TRP A 37 -14.22 29.31 12.17
C TRP A 37 -12.77 29.79 11.93
N CYS A 38 -12.36 30.02 10.68
CA CYS A 38 -11.07 30.62 10.32
C CYS A 38 -10.88 31.98 11.01
N GLU A 39 -11.90 32.84 11.02
CA GLU A 39 -11.83 34.14 11.68
C GLU A 39 -11.59 33.99 13.19
N LYS A 40 -12.25 33.03 13.85
CA LYS A 40 -12.02 32.71 15.26
C LYS A 40 -10.61 32.13 15.50
N ALA A 41 -10.09 31.31 14.59
CA ALA A 41 -8.74 30.74 14.68
C ALA A 41 -7.66 31.84 14.62
N VAL A 42 -7.80 32.81 13.72
CA VAL A 42 -6.88 33.95 13.58
C VAL A 42 -7.06 34.94 14.74
N LYS A 43 -8.30 35.28 15.15
CA LYS A 43 -8.55 36.13 16.33
C LYS A 43 -7.92 35.55 17.60
N SER A 44 -8.04 34.23 17.80
CA SER A 44 -7.40 33.51 18.92
C SER A 44 -5.87 33.57 18.84
N LEU A 45 -5.29 33.35 17.65
CA LEU A 45 -3.85 33.39 17.47
C LEU A 45 -3.26 34.79 17.71
N VAL A 46 -3.84 35.83 17.11
CA VAL A 46 -3.37 37.22 17.28
C VAL A 46 -3.41 37.62 18.76
N LYS A 47 -4.40 37.16 19.54
CA LYS A 47 -4.45 37.37 20.99
C LYS A 47 -3.34 36.65 21.75
N LYS A 48 -2.81 35.53 21.24
CA LYS A 48 -1.62 34.85 21.79
C LYS A 48 -0.33 35.56 21.37
N LEU A 49 -0.10 35.79 20.08
CA LEU A 49 1.16 36.35 19.58
C LEU A 49 1.39 37.80 20.01
N LYS A 50 0.33 38.57 20.27
CA LYS A 50 0.45 39.90 20.92
C LYS A 50 0.97 39.86 22.36
N LYS A 51 0.92 38.71 23.05
CA LYS A 51 1.54 38.53 24.38
C LYS A 51 3.01 38.12 24.29
N THR A 52 3.41 37.43 23.24
CA THR A 52 4.79 36.93 23.05
C THR A 52 5.65 37.82 22.16
N GLY A 53 5.08 38.87 21.55
CA GLY A 53 5.78 39.80 20.65
C GLY A 53 6.01 39.24 19.23
N GLN A 54 5.54 38.03 18.93
CA GLN A 54 5.88 37.31 17.69
C GLN A 54 4.94 37.58 16.51
N LEU A 55 4.07 38.60 16.61
CA LEU A 55 3.05 38.87 15.60
C LEU A 55 3.66 39.31 14.26
N ASP A 56 4.65 40.21 14.30
CA ASP A 56 5.25 40.80 13.10
C ASP A 56 6.12 39.78 12.35
N GLU A 57 6.75 38.85 13.07
CA GLU A 57 7.50 37.73 12.47
C GLU A 57 6.56 36.72 11.79
N LEU A 58 5.32 36.54 12.26
CA LEU A 58 4.30 35.77 11.53
C LEU A 58 3.86 36.47 10.24
N GLU A 59 3.60 37.77 10.29
CA GLU A 59 3.23 38.53 9.09
C GLU A 59 4.37 38.49 8.05
N LYS A 60 5.62 38.65 8.51
CA LYS A 60 6.83 38.49 7.71
C LYS A 60 6.96 37.07 7.13
N ALA A 61 6.75 36.02 7.91
CA ALA A 61 6.80 34.64 7.45
C ALA A 61 5.77 34.35 6.35
N ILE A 62 4.52 34.79 6.53
CA ILE A 62 3.45 34.60 5.53
C ILE A 62 3.69 35.46 4.28
N THR A 63 4.17 36.70 4.43
CA THR A 63 4.39 37.62 3.29
C THR A 63 5.63 37.22 2.47
N THR A 64 6.73 36.84 3.13
CA THR A 64 7.99 36.46 2.45
C THR A 64 8.02 35.00 1.99
N GLN A 65 7.13 34.16 2.52
CA GLN A 65 7.03 32.72 2.23
C GLN A 65 8.34 31.95 2.47
N ASN A 66 9.20 32.47 3.36
CA ASN A 66 10.58 32.03 3.51
C ASN A 66 10.76 31.18 4.77
N CYS A 67 11.28 29.97 4.60
CA CYS A 67 11.62 29.02 5.66
C CYS A 67 12.67 29.54 6.65
N ASN A 68 13.55 30.46 6.24
CA ASN A 68 14.59 31.06 7.06
C ASN A 68 14.10 32.19 7.98
N THR A 69 12.77 32.40 8.06
CA THR A 69 12.17 33.23 9.13
C THR A 69 12.24 32.52 10.49
N LYS A 70 12.11 33.25 11.60
CA LYS A 70 12.21 32.63 12.93
C LYS A 70 11.00 31.72 13.22
N CYS A 71 11.14 30.83 14.21
CA CYS A 71 10.00 30.08 14.72
C CYS A 71 8.95 31.04 15.29
N VAL A 72 7.69 30.85 14.89
CA VAL A 72 6.53 31.49 15.52
C VAL A 72 5.86 30.44 16.39
N THR A 73 5.87 30.63 17.69
CA THR A 73 5.49 29.63 18.69
C THR A 73 4.19 29.94 19.41
N ILE A 74 3.51 28.89 19.88
CA ILE A 74 2.50 28.99 20.94
C ILE A 74 2.72 27.91 22.00
N PRO A 75 2.29 28.14 23.27
CA PRO A 75 2.33 27.11 24.31
C PRO A 75 1.52 25.86 23.95
N ARG A 76 2.09 24.68 24.23
CA ARG A 76 1.50 23.35 24.09
C ARG A 76 0.45 23.10 25.18
N SER A 77 -0.63 22.40 24.84
CA SER A 77 -1.60 21.88 25.80
C SER A 77 -1.24 20.45 26.23
N LEU A 78 -1.80 19.98 27.34
CA LEU A 78 -1.61 18.60 27.84
C LEU A 78 -1.94 17.52 26.79
N ASP A 79 -2.91 17.77 25.91
CA ASP A 79 -3.32 16.87 24.80
C ASP A 79 -2.65 17.22 23.45
N GLY A 80 -1.76 18.21 23.42
CA GLY A 80 -1.11 18.75 22.21
C GLY A 80 -2.03 19.48 21.22
N ARG A 81 -3.34 19.60 21.51
CA ARG A 81 -4.36 20.13 20.60
C ARG A 81 -4.84 21.52 21.01
N LEU A 82 -4.79 22.46 20.06
CA LEU A 82 -5.44 23.76 20.21
C LEU A 82 -6.96 23.61 20.05
N GLN A 83 -7.72 24.11 21.01
CA GLN A 83 -9.16 24.28 20.87
C GLN A 83 -9.49 25.65 20.27
N VAL A 84 -10.30 25.66 19.20
CA VAL A 84 -10.85 26.85 18.55
C VAL A 84 -12.37 26.70 18.44
N SER A 85 -13.10 27.49 19.23
CA SER A 85 -14.54 27.34 19.39
C SER A 85 -14.90 25.92 19.87
N HIS A 86 -15.67 25.16 19.10
CA HIS A 86 -16.08 23.78 19.40
C HIS A 86 -15.18 22.71 18.74
N ARG A 87 -14.12 23.09 18.00
CA ARG A 87 -13.20 22.14 17.33
C ARG A 87 -11.86 22.08 18.07
N LYS A 88 -11.30 20.87 18.25
CA LYS A 88 -9.91 20.65 18.67
C LYS A 88 -9.09 20.17 17.48
N GLY A 89 -7.88 20.71 17.29
CA GLY A 89 -6.96 20.28 16.24
C GLY A 89 -5.50 20.57 16.61
N LEU A 90 -4.55 20.04 15.85
CA LEU A 90 -3.13 20.26 16.13
C LEU A 90 -2.70 21.66 15.63
N PRO A 91 -1.95 22.47 16.43
CA PRO A 91 -1.67 23.87 16.10
C PRO A 91 -1.08 24.09 14.71
N HIS A 92 0.00 23.39 14.39
CA HIS A 92 0.71 23.49 13.13
C HIS A 92 -0.18 23.06 11.94
N VAL A 93 -0.99 22.01 12.07
CA VAL A 93 -1.96 21.59 11.04
C VAL A 93 -2.98 22.68 10.77
N ILE A 94 -3.57 23.28 11.81
CA ILE A 94 -4.56 24.36 11.67
C ILE A 94 -4.00 25.52 10.84
N TYR A 95 -2.77 25.95 11.13
CA TYR A 95 -2.18 27.12 10.50
C TYR A 95 -1.51 26.83 9.14
N CYS A 96 -0.96 25.63 8.93
CA CYS A 96 -0.53 25.17 7.60
C CYS A 96 -1.72 24.98 6.65
N ARG A 97 -2.86 24.44 7.14
CA ARG A 97 -4.10 24.33 6.36
C ARG A 97 -4.64 25.69 5.96
N LEU A 98 -4.61 26.66 6.88
CA LEU A 98 -5.13 28.01 6.65
C LEU A 98 -4.33 28.78 5.58
N TRP A 99 -2.99 28.70 5.59
CA TRP A 99 -2.12 29.56 4.78
C TRP A 99 -1.38 28.89 3.63
N ARG A 100 -1.36 27.55 3.54
CA ARG A 100 -0.65 26.82 2.46
C ARG A 100 -1.48 25.75 1.78
N TRP A 101 -2.09 24.83 2.53
CA TRP A 101 -2.72 23.61 1.97
C TRP A 101 -4.15 23.41 2.52
N PRO A 102 -5.20 24.00 1.92
CA PRO A 102 -6.58 23.89 2.40
C PRO A 102 -7.10 22.45 2.54
N ASP A 103 -6.54 21.57 1.73
CA ASP A 103 -6.77 20.13 1.61
C ASP A 103 -5.90 19.29 2.56
N LEU A 104 -5.24 19.91 3.54
CA LEU A 104 -4.49 19.22 4.59
C LEU A 104 -5.46 18.60 5.61
N HIS A 105 -5.30 17.30 5.87
CA HIS A 105 -6.15 16.52 6.79
C HIS A 105 -5.38 16.05 8.03
N SER A 106 -4.11 15.65 7.90
CA SER A 106 -3.31 15.04 8.96
C SER A 106 -1.97 15.73 9.18
N HIS A 107 -1.49 15.74 10.43
CA HIS A 107 -0.12 16.18 10.73
C HIS A 107 0.97 15.30 10.11
N HIS A 108 0.65 14.06 9.76
CA HIS A 108 1.59 13.14 9.13
C HIS A 108 1.91 13.55 7.69
N GLU A 109 1.07 14.39 7.06
CA GLU A 109 1.36 15.03 5.77
C GLU A 109 2.39 16.18 5.89
N LEU A 110 2.82 16.53 7.10
CA LEU A 110 3.76 17.63 7.36
C LEU A 110 5.08 17.12 7.93
N ARG A 111 6.19 17.37 7.21
CA ARG A 111 7.55 17.25 7.74
C ARG A 111 8.01 18.62 8.21
N ALA A 112 8.58 18.74 9.41
CA ALA A 112 9.21 19.99 9.82
C ALA A 112 10.60 20.11 9.19
N ILE A 113 11.03 21.33 8.85
CA ILE A 113 12.40 21.59 8.40
C ILE A 113 13.40 21.43 9.55
N GLU A 114 14.64 21.07 9.24
CA GLU A 114 15.69 20.82 10.25
C GLU A 114 16.02 22.06 11.09
N ALA A 115 15.90 23.26 10.50
CA ALA A 115 16.07 24.54 11.19
C ALA A 115 14.91 24.91 12.17
N CYS A 116 13.86 24.08 12.29
CA CYS A 116 12.71 24.37 13.13
C CYS A 116 12.93 23.90 14.59
N GLU A 117 13.58 24.74 15.39
CA GLU A 117 13.87 24.50 16.82
C GLU A 117 12.64 24.08 17.66
N TYR A 118 11.42 24.45 17.26
CA TYR A 118 10.18 24.20 18.00
C TYR A 118 9.20 23.30 17.21
N ALA A 119 9.71 22.46 16.31
CA ALA A 119 8.92 21.50 15.55
C ALA A 119 8.04 20.61 16.46
N PHE A 120 6.79 20.36 16.05
CA PHE A 120 5.80 19.69 16.91
C PHE A 120 6.25 18.33 17.48
N HIS A 121 7.03 17.57 16.71
CA HIS A 121 7.54 16.25 17.09
C HIS A 121 8.59 16.29 18.21
N LEU A 122 9.26 17.43 18.44
CA LEU A 122 10.29 17.61 19.49
C LEU A 122 9.72 17.67 20.92
N LYS A 123 8.39 17.60 21.08
CA LYS A 123 7.66 17.56 22.37
C LYS A 123 7.91 18.71 23.38
N LYS A 124 8.71 19.73 23.03
CA LYS A 124 8.93 20.97 23.80
C LYS A 124 7.63 21.65 24.25
N ASP A 125 7.69 22.44 25.32
CA ASP A 125 6.57 23.18 25.93
C ASP A 125 5.90 24.18 24.97
N GLU A 126 6.60 24.60 23.92
CA GLU A 126 6.05 25.38 22.82
C GLU A 126 6.06 24.61 21.49
N VAL A 127 5.15 25.01 20.60
CA VAL A 127 4.96 24.43 19.26
C VAL A 127 5.09 25.52 18.21
N CYS A 128 5.98 25.33 17.24
CA CYS A 128 6.07 26.18 16.06
C CYS A 128 4.82 26.01 15.18
N ILE A 129 4.26 27.14 14.74
CA ILE A 129 3.11 27.26 13.86
C ILE A 129 3.43 28.01 12.55
N ASN A 130 4.68 28.43 12.33
CA ASN A 130 5.12 29.07 11.10
C ASN A 130 4.86 28.11 9.92
N PRO A 131 3.97 28.44 8.96
CA PRO A 131 3.61 27.51 7.87
C PRO A 131 4.79 27.14 6.96
N TYR A 132 5.85 27.95 6.95
CA TYR A 132 7.05 27.76 6.13
C TYR A 132 8.16 27.00 6.85
N HIS A 133 7.95 26.66 8.13
CA HIS A 133 8.76 25.69 8.88
C HIS A 133 8.31 24.23 8.70
N TYR A 134 7.26 24.02 7.92
CA TYR A 134 6.78 22.71 7.51
C TYR A 134 6.82 22.59 5.98
N GLN A 135 7.10 21.39 5.49
CA GLN A 135 6.99 20.97 4.10
C GLN A 135 5.90 19.91 4.02
N ARG A 136 5.15 19.86 2.91
CA ARG A 136 4.22 18.74 2.69
C ARG A 136 5.03 17.51 2.31
N VAL A 137 4.61 16.35 2.79
CA VAL A 137 5.13 15.07 2.33
C VAL A 137 4.48 14.78 0.97
N GLU A 138 5.23 15.05 -0.11
CA GLU A 138 4.84 14.74 -1.47
C GLU A 138 4.97 13.23 -1.74
N THR A 139 4.08 12.65 -2.55
CA THR A 139 4.21 11.27 -3.01
C THR A 139 5.28 11.23 -4.11
N PRO A 140 6.37 10.46 -3.94
CA PRO A 140 7.43 10.38 -4.92
C PRO A 140 6.91 9.68 -6.18
N VAL A 141 7.27 10.20 -7.36
CA VAL A 141 6.96 9.55 -8.64
C VAL A 141 7.70 8.22 -8.69
N LEU A 142 6.95 7.13 -8.85
CA LEU A 142 7.50 5.78 -8.95
C LEU A 142 7.96 5.53 -10.40
N PRO A 143 9.16 4.96 -10.62
CA PRO A 143 9.64 4.65 -11.96
C PRO A 143 8.75 3.57 -12.60
N PRO A 144 8.55 3.58 -13.94
CA PRO A 144 7.81 2.52 -14.61
C PRO A 144 8.56 1.18 -14.51
N VAL A 145 7.82 0.10 -14.30
CA VAL A 145 8.37 -1.26 -14.38
C VAL A 145 8.49 -1.63 -15.86
N LEU A 146 9.68 -2.05 -16.29
CA LEU A 146 9.91 -2.49 -17.66
C LEU A 146 9.63 -4.00 -17.76
N VAL A 147 8.71 -4.39 -18.64
CA VAL A 147 8.36 -5.81 -18.87
C VAL A 147 8.93 -6.28 -20.21
N PRO A 148 9.77 -7.34 -20.24
CA PRO A 148 10.19 -7.97 -21.49
C PRO A 148 9.00 -8.63 -22.18
N ARG A 149 8.64 -8.14 -23.37
CA ARG A 149 7.69 -8.84 -24.23
C ARG A 149 8.27 -10.18 -24.65
N HIS A 150 7.60 -11.26 -24.26
CA HIS A 150 7.78 -12.55 -24.91
C HIS A 150 7.08 -12.48 -26.27
N SER A 151 7.80 -12.06 -27.30
CA SER A 151 7.31 -11.98 -28.68
C SER A 151 7.18 -13.36 -29.36
N GLU A 152 6.78 -14.38 -28.60
CA GLU A 152 6.39 -15.69 -29.10
C GLU A 152 4.94 -15.64 -29.60
N ILE A 153 4.73 -14.89 -30.69
CA ILE A 153 3.73 -15.30 -31.65
C ILE A 153 4.30 -16.57 -32.29
N LEU A 154 3.86 -17.73 -31.80
CA LEU A 154 4.09 -19.03 -32.45
C LEU A 154 3.42 -18.99 -33.83
N THR A 155 4.17 -18.47 -34.79
CA THR A 155 3.74 -18.25 -36.17
C THR A 155 3.78 -19.57 -36.95
N GLU A 156 4.58 -20.52 -36.45
CA GLU A 156 4.42 -21.94 -36.72
C GLU A 156 3.43 -22.51 -35.68
N LEU A 157 2.17 -22.64 -36.11
CA LEU A 157 1.39 -23.79 -35.65
C LEU A 157 2.21 -25.05 -35.98
N PRO A 158 2.30 -26.05 -35.08
CA PRO A 158 2.88 -27.33 -35.47
C PRO A 158 2.13 -27.84 -36.70
N PRO A 159 2.80 -28.42 -37.70
CA PRO A 159 2.12 -28.98 -38.85
C PRO A 159 1.06 -29.96 -38.34
N LEU A 160 -0.17 -29.78 -38.80
CA LEU A 160 -1.21 -30.78 -38.56
C LEU A 160 -0.81 -32.00 -39.39
N ASP A 161 -0.22 -33.00 -38.73
CA ASP A 161 0.03 -34.31 -39.33
C ASP A 161 -1.28 -34.78 -39.99
N ASP A 162 -1.19 -35.20 -41.24
CA ASP A 162 -2.36 -35.52 -42.03
C ASP A 162 -2.94 -36.87 -41.58
N TYR A 163 -3.84 -36.83 -40.60
CA TYR A 163 -4.47 -37.99 -39.95
C TYR A 163 -5.42 -38.79 -40.88
N THR A 164 -5.34 -38.59 -42.21
CA THR A 164 -6.07 -39.35 -43.24
C THR A 164 -5.72 -40.85 -43.31
N HIS A 165 -4.67 -41.31 -42.62
CA HIS A 165 -4.21 -42.70 -42.65
C HIS A 165 -4.29 -43.50 -41.33
N SER A 166 -5.00 -43.00 -40.31
CA SER A 166 -5.28 -43.80 -39.09
C SER A 166 -6.76 -43.85 -38.72
N ILE A 167 -7.57 -44.48 -39.58
CA ILE A 167 -8.90 -44.98 -39.24
C ILE A 167 -8.76 -46.49 -38.94
N PRO A 168 -8.89 -46.95 -37.68
CA PRO A 168 -9.06 -48.36 -37.39
C PRO A 168 -10.48 -48.79 -37.77
N GLU A 169 -10.62 -49.71 -38.72
CA GLU A 169 -11.91 -50.33 -39.05
C GLU A 169 -12.39 -51.24 -37.89
N ASN A 170 -13.12 -50.69 -36.90
CA ASN A 170 -14.03 -51.46 -36.03
C ASN A 170 -14.97 -50.65 -35.10
N THR A 171 -15.43 -49.45 -35.49
CA THR A 171 -16.52 -48.77 -34.76
C THR A 171 -17.90 -49.26 -35.23
N ASN A 172 -18.38 -50.37 -34.67
CA ASN A 172 -19.78 -50.80 -34.83
C ASN A 172 -20.37 -51.14 -33.45
N PHE A 173 -21.47 -50.48 -33.07
CA PHE A 173 -22.06 -50.60 -31.73
C PHE A 173 -22.94 -51.87 -31.62
N PRO A 174 -22.73 -52.75 -30.62
CA PRO A 174 -23.66 -53.83 -30.31
C PRO A 174 -24.72 -53.38 -29.30
N ALA A 175 -25.99 -53.63 -29.60
CA ALA A 175 -27.10 -53.47 -28.66
C ALA A 175 -27.66 -54.84 -28.22
N GLY A 176 -27.14 -55.36 -27.10
CA GLY A 176 -27.82 -56.33 -26.25
C GLY A 176 -27.54 -57.84 -26.45
N ILE A 177 -27.94 -58.58 -25.40
CA ILE A 177 -28.08 -60.05 -25.28
C ILE A 177 -26.79 -60.85 -24.94
N GLU A 178 -26.92 -61.78 -23.98
CA GLU A 178 -25.90 -62.65 -23.36
C GLU A 178 -26.01 -64.11 -23.92
N PRO A 179 -25.38 -65.17 -23.36
CA PRO A 179 -24.10 -65.38 -22.63
C PRO A 179 -23.32 -66.56 -23.33
N PRO A 180 -22.59 -67.51 -22.67
CA PRO A 180 -21.66 -67.52 -21.52
C PRO A 180 -20.23 -68.08 -21.87
N ASN A 181 -19.36 -68.24 -20.85
CA ASN A 181 -18.11 -69.06 -20.81
C ASN A 181 -16.88 -68.53 -21.62
N ASN A 182 -15.60 -68.78 -21.28
CA ASN A 182 -15.03 -69.62 -20.20
C ASN A 182 -13.58 -69.22 -19.78
N TYR A 183 -13.19 -69.59 -18.55
CA TYR A 183 -11.80 -69.72 -18.00
C TYR A 183 -10.86 -68.50 -17.78
N ILE A 184 -9.81 -68.78 -16.99
CA ILE A 184 -8.76 -67.97 -16.31
C ILE A 184 -7.51 -68.90 -16.16
N PRO A 185 -6.33 -68.49 -15.63
CA PRO A 185 -5.66 -67.18 -15.47
C PRO A 185 -4.19 -67.22 -16.01
N GLU A 186 -3.28 -66.31 -15.58
CA GLU A 186 -1.89 -66.57 -15.06
C GLU A 186 -0.95 -65.32 -15.10
N THR A 187 0.23 -65.40 -14.46
CA THR A 187 1.24 -64.32 -14.21
C THR A 187 2.67 -64.93 -14.05
N PRO A 188 3.80 -64.24 -13.71
CA PRO A 188 4.36 -62.97 -14.20
C PRO A 188 5.79 -63.07 -14.89
N PRO A 189 7.01 -62.71 -14.34
CA PRO A 189 8.09 -62.04 -15.13
C PRO A 189 9.50 -62.73 -15.15
N PRO A 190 10.52 -62.20 -15.87
CA PRO A 190 11.60 -61.32 -15.29
C PRO A 190 12.20 -60.29 -16.32
N GLY A 191 13.25 -59.47 -16.10
CA GLY A 191 13.99 -59.05 -14.87
C GLY A 191 15.54 -59.07 -14.93
N TYR A 192 16.23 -57.94 -15.25
CA TYR A 192 17.73 -57.71 -15.18
C TYR A 192 18.01 -56.15 -15.22
N ILE A 193 19.11 -55.47 -14.78
CA ILE A 193 20.56 -55.72 -14.44
C ILE A 193 21.51 -55.57 -15.69
N SER A 194 22.66 -54.84 -15.71
CA SER A 194 23.36 -53.94 -14.74
C SER A 194 24.45 -53.00 -15.38
N GLU A 195 24.92 -52.00 -14.60
CA GLU A 195 26.29 -51.38 -14.42
C GLU A 195 27.16 -50.75 -15.57
N ASP A 196 27.51 -49.45 -15.36
CA ASP A 196 28.84 -48.76 -15.22
C ASP A 196 30.00 -48.80 -16.27
N GLY A 197 30.80 -47.70 -16.35
CA GLY A 197 32.10 -47.60 -17.09
C GLY A 197 32.75 -46.19 -17.25
N GLU A 198 34.08 -46.11 -17.37
CA GLU A 198 34.95 -44.89 -17.32
C GLU A 198 36.24 -45.02 -18.21
N ALA A 199 37.09 -44.01 -18.55
CA ALA A 199 37.05 -42.52 -18.58
C ALA A 199 38.36 -41.94 -19.24
N SER A 200 38.56 -40.59 -19.18
CA SER A 200 39.82 -39.80 -19.31
C SER A 200 40.53 -39.45 -20.67
N ASP A 201 40.60 -38.13 -20.92
CA ASP A 201 41.76 -37.23 -21.24
C ASP A 201 42.80 -37.39 -22.41
N GLN A 202 42.81 -36.36 -23.30
CA GLN A 202 43.97 -35.52 -23.79
C GLN A 202 45.10 -36.12 -24.70
N PRO A 203 46.04 -35.33 -25.33
CA PRO A 203 46.18 -33.85 -25.57
C PRO A 203 46.55 -33.40 -27.04
N MET A 204 46.87 -32.09 -27.21
CA MET A 204 47.41 -31.29 -28.37
C MET A 204 48.52 -31.91 -29.28
N ASN A 205 48.89 -31.42 -30.50
CA ASN A 205 49.50 -30.09 -30.80
C ASN A 205 49.91 -29.82 -32.31
N GLN A 206 49.76 -28.56 -32.83
CA GLN A 206 50.49 -27.86 -33.96
C GLN A 206 50.57 -28.50 -35.39
N SER A 207 50.93 -27.84 -36.53
CA SER A 207 51.54 -26.51 -36.88
C SER A 207 51.23 -25.95 -38.30
N MET A 208 51.05 -24.61 -38.41
CA MET A 208 51.52 -23.60 -39.43
C MET A 208 51.43 -23.68 -40.99
N ASP A 209 51.42 -22.44 -41.55
CA ASP A 209 51.75 -21.95 -42.92
C ASP A 209 50.66 -21.92 -44.03
N THR A 210 50.56 -20.93 -44.96
CA THR A 210 51.05 -19.50 -45.04
C THR A 210 50.28 -18.68 -46.12
N GLY A 211 50.43 -17.33 -46.15
CA GLY A 211 50.16 -16.47 -47.34
C GLY A 211 49.33 -15.17 -47.12
N SER A 212 49.84 -14.01 -47.52
CA SER A 212 49.26 -12.64 -47.32
C SER A 212 48.96 -11.92 -48.67
N PRO A 213 48.53 -10.63 -48.77
CA PRO A 213 48.07 -9.63 -47.77
C PRO A 213 46.81 -8.78 -48.20
N ALA A 214 46.59 -7.63 -47.53
CA ALA A 214 45.96 -6.38 -48.04
C ALA A 214 44.42 -6.16 -48.00
N ASP A 215 43.87 -6.03 -46.79
CA ASP A 215 43.37 -4.75 -46.23
C ASP A 215 42.72 -3.68 -47.18
N LEU A 216 41.40 -3.47 -47.09
CA LEU A 216 40.77 -2.23 -46.56
C LEU A 216 39.24 -2.10 -46.83
N SER A 217 38.49 -1.70 -45.79
CA SER A 217 37.15 -1.05 -45.82
C SER A 217 35.90 -1.80 -46.37
N PRO A 218 35.07 -2.39 -45.47
CA PRO A 218 33.65 -2.68 -45.73
C PRO A 218 32.76 -1.45 -45.40
N GLY A 219 31.75 -1.20 -46.23
CA GLY A 219 30.72 -0.20 -45.97
C GLY A 219 29.68 -0.64 -44.93
N THR A 220 28.84 0.31 -44.51
CA THR A 220 27.76 0.14 -43.52
C THR A 220 26.85 -1.06 -43.77
N LEU A 221 26.86 -2.03 -42.86
CA LEU A 221 25.75 -2.95 -42.61
C LEU A 221 25.29 -2.73 -41.16
N SER A 222 24.01 -2.37 -40.99
CA SER A 222 23.42 -2.12 -39.68
C SER A 222 23.35 -3.42 -38.86
N PRO A 223 23.80 -3.45 -37.59
CA PRO A 223 23.60 -4.61 -36.75
C PRO A 223 22.10 -4.82 -36.50
N VAL A 224 21.63 -6.06 -36.66
CA VAL A 224 20.27 -6.44 -36.28
C VAL A 224 20.17 -6.42 -34.76
N ASN A 225 19.70 -5.29 -34.24
CA ASN A 225 19.62 -5.07 -32.81
C ASN A 225 18.43 -5.88 -32.26
N HIS A 226 18.70 -7.04 -31.66
CA HIS A 226 17.73 -7.76 -30.81
C HIS A 226 17.53 -6.99 -29.48
N SER A 227 17.07 -5.74 -29.58
CA SER A 227 16.52 -5.02 -28.44
C SER A 227 15.24 -5.73 -28.03
N MET A 228 15.23 -6.34 -26.85
CA MET A 228 13.99 -6.81 -26.23
C MET A 228 13.04 -5.61 -26.12
N ASP A 229 11.81 -5.79 -26.61
CA ASP A 229 10.80 -4.74 -26.64
C ASP A 229 10.23 -4.56 -25.22
N LEU A 230 10.92 -3.74 -24.43
CA LEU A 230 10.65 -3.48 -23.02
C LEU A 230 9.48 -2.50 -22.87
N GLN A 231 8.30 -3.01 -22.57
CA GLN A 231 7.11 -2.18 -22.39
C GLN A 231 7.09 -1.52 -20.99
N PRO A 232 6.98 -0.18 -20.87
CA PRO A 232 6.96 0.50 -19.59
C PRO A 232 5.56 0.50 -18.95
N VAL A 233 5.46 -0.02 -17.73
CA VAL A 233 4.21 -0.11 -16.96
C VAL A 233 4.19 0.92 -15.84
N THR A 234 3.35 1.94 -16.00
CA THR A 234 3.23 3.06 -15.06
C THR A 234 2.26 2.80 -13.91
N TYR A 235 2.64 3.26 -12.71
CA TYR A 235 1.76 3.34 -11.56
C TYR A 235 0.63 4.34 -11.78
N SER A 236 -0.54 4.07 -11.21
CA SER A 236 -1.67 5.00 -11.14
C SER A 236 -2.35 4.86 -9.79
N GLU A 237 -2.59 5.97 -9.10
CA GLU A 237 -3.23 5.97 -7.78
C GLU A 237 -4.75 5.73 -7.93
N PRO A 238 -5.33 4.68 -7.33
CA PRO A 238 -6.77 4.41 -7.48
C PRO A 238 -7.64 5.31 -6.59
N ALA A 239 -8.91 5.49 -6.99
CA ALA A 239 -9.90 6.29 -6.23
C ALA A 239 -10.19 5.76 -4.81
N PHE A 240 -9.89 4.49 -4.54
CA PHE A 240 -9.82 3.91 -3.21
C PHE A 240 -8.44 3.29 -3.03
N TRP A 241 -7.62 3.77 -2.09
CA TRP A 241 -6.23 3.32 -1.94
C TRP A 241 -6.13 1.94 -1.29
N CYS A 242 -7.09 1.57 -0.44
CA CYS A 242 -7.24 0.20 0.06
C CYS A 242 -8.71 -0.24 0.17
N SER A 243 -8.89 -1.55 0.30
CA SER A 243 -10.13 -2.19 0.73
C SER A 243 -9.87 -3.05 1.98
N ILE A 244 -10.86 -3.15 2.86
CA ILE A 244 -10.73 -3.80 4.18
C ILE A 244 -11.89 -4.77 4.41
N ALA A 245 -11.58 -6.05 4.62
CA ALA A 245 -12.54 -7.08 5.03
C ALA A 245 -12.35 -7.44 6.51
N TYR A 246 -13.45 -7.61 7.25
CA TYR A 246 -13.43 -8.01 8.67
C TYR A 246 -13.78 -9.48 8.86
N TYR A 247 -13.12 -10.11 9.83
CA TYR A 247 -13.22 -11.52 10.13
C TYR A 247 -13.33 -11.80 11.64
N GLU A 248 -14.15 -12.79 11.98
CA GLU A 248 -14.23 -13.39 13.30
C GLU A 248 -13.84 -14.87 13.16
N LEU A 249 -12.71 -15.26 13.75
CA LEU A 249 -12.06 -16.56 13.51
C LEU A 249 -11.78 -16.79 12.00
N ASN A 250 -12.35 -17.82 11.39
CA ASN A 250 -12.26 -18.10 9.95
C ASN A 250 -13.43 -17.54 9.13
N GLN A 251 -14.41 -16.88 9.75
CA GLN A 251 -15.62 -16.38 9.08
C GLN A 251 -15.50 -14.89 8.76
N ARG A 252 -15.78 -14.51 7.51
CA ARG A 252 -15.94 -13.09 7.11
C ARG A 252 -17.24 -12.54 7.69
N VAL A 253 -17.19 -11.34 8.25
CA VAL A 253 -18.31 -10.70 8.96
C VAL A 253 -18.50 -9.28 8.45
N GLY A 254 -19.68 -9.00 7.89
CA GLY A 254 -19.99 -7.71 7.26
C GLY A 254 -19.43 -7.54 5.85
N GLU A 255 -19.66 -6.35 5.30
CA GLU A 255 -19.22 -5.95 3.96
C GLU A 255 -17.74 -5.52 3.94
N THR A 256 -17.18 -5.36 2.75
CA THR A 256 -15.84 -4.78 2.59
C THR A 256 -15.91 -3.25 2.61
N PHE A 257 -15.18 -2.64 3.53
CA PHE A 257 -15.01 -1.18 3.56
C PHE A 257 -14.01 -0.74 2.49
N HIS A 258 -14.27 0.38 1.82
CA HIS A 258 -13.42 0.90 0.73
C HIS A 258 -12.93 2.31 1.08
N ALA A 259 -11.61 2.50 1.09
CA ALA A 259 -10.98 3.69 1.65
C ALA A 259 -10.58 4.71 0.57
N SER A 260 -11.35 5.79 0.43
CA SER A 260 -11.01 6.91 -0.46
C SER A 260 -10.21 8.00 0.25
N GLN A 261 -10.47 8.25 1.55
CA GLN A 261 -9.75 9.25 2.33
C GLN A 261 -8.35 8.75 2.75
N PRO A 262 -7.31 9.62 2.74
CA PRO A 262 -5.92 9.24 3.07
C PRO A 262 -5.70 8.90 4.56
N SER A 263 -6.73 9.01 5.39
CA SER A 263 -6.75 8.57 6.79
C SER A 263 -8.12 7.99 7.11
N LEU A 264 -8.15 6.82 7.76
CA LEU A 264 -9.36 6.18 8.26
C LEU A 264 -9.12 5.53 9.63
N THR A 265 -10.18 5.25 10.37
CA THR A 265 -10.11 4.47 11.63
C THR A 265 -10.96 3.22 11.52
N VAL A 266 -10.40 2.05 11.85
CA VAL A 266 -11.17 0.81 12.06
C VAL A 266 -11.36 0.66 13.56
N ASP A 267 -12.59 0.76 14.04
CA ASP A 267 -12.89 0.86 15.48
C ASP A 267 -14.05 -0.04 15.94
N GLY A 268 -14.23 -0.17 17.25
CA GLY A 268 -15.21 -1.05 17.89
C GLY A 268 -16.58 -0.42 18.14
N PHE A 269 -16.85 0.79 17.64
CA PHE A 269 -18.10 1.51 17.86
C PHE A 269 -19.13 1.23 16.75
N THR A 270 -20.21 2.00 16.70
CA THR A 270 -21.44 1.67 15.96
C THR A 270 -21.96 2.79 15.05
N ASP A 271 -21.08 3.57 14.43
CA ASP A 271 -21.43 4.65 13.49
C ASP A 271 -21.44 4.11 12.04
N PRO A 272 -22.62 3.99 11.39
CA PRO A 272 -22.74 3.31 10.10
C PRO A 272 -22.51 4.22 8.87
N SER A 273 -22.41 5.53 9.04
CA SER A 273 -22.55 6.51 7.94
C SER A 273 -21.27 7.30 7.63
N ASN A 274 -20.16 6.97 8.29
CA ASN A 274 -18.93 7.76 8.25
C ASN A 274 -17.86 7.14 7.34
N SER A 275 -17.55 7.79 6.22
CA SER A 275 -16.57 7.33 5.23
C SER A 275 -15.11 7.36 5.68
N GLU A 276 -14.80 7.92 6.86
CA GLU A 276 -13.49 7.83 7.51
C GLU A 276 -13.45 6.73 8.60
N ARG A 277 -14.54 6.00 8.85
CA ARG A 277 -14.64 5.05 9.97
C ARG A 277 -15.27 3.71 9.61
N PHE A 278 -14.49 2.64 9.70
CA PHE A 278 -15.01 1.27 9.63
C PHE A 278 -15.38 0.79 11.04
N CYS A 279 -16.65 1.00 11.40
CA CYS A 279 -17.19 0.69 12.73
C CYS A 279 -17.57 -0.79 12.86
N LEU A 280 -16.66 -1.61 13.37
CA LEU A 280 -16.84 -3.06 13.51
C LEU A 280 -17.92 -3.44 14.53
N GLY A 281 -18.23 -2.55 15.48
CA GLY A 281 -19.14 -2.79 16.60
C GLY A 281 -20.58 -3.07 16.17
N LEU A 282 -21.06 -2.45 15.09
CA LEU A 282 -22.41 -2.65 14.54
C LEU A 282 -22.57 -3.96 13.74
N LEU A 283 -21.47 -4.61 13.36
CA LEU A 283 -21.51 -5.81 12.53
C LEU A 283 -22.05 -7.02 13.32
N SER A 284 -23.07 -7.68 12.80
CA SER A 284 -23.69 -8.88 13.38
C SER A 284 -23.04 -10.17 12.88
N ASN A 285 -22.96 -11.17 13.76
CA ASN A 285 -22.55 -12.53 13.43
C ASN A 285 -23.29 -13.51 14.37
N VAL A 286 -24.01 -14.48 13.79
CA VAL A 286 -24.78 -15.48 14.55
C VAL A 286 -23.90 -16.57 15.17
N ASN A 287 -22.70 -16.81 14.62
CA ASN A 287 -21.74 -17.80 15.11
C ASN A 287 -20.77 -17.22 16.15
N ARG A 288 -21.07 -16.02 16.67
CA ARG A 288 -20.18 -15.27 17.56
C ARG A 288 -20.17 -15.90 18.96
N ASN A 289 -19.01 -16.37 19.39
CA ASN A 289 -18.81 -16.89 20.75
C ASN A 289 -18.34 -15.81 21.74
N ALA A 290 -18.44 -16.10 23.04
CA ALA A 290 -18.08 -15.19 24.12
C ALA A 290 -16.63 -14.65 24.08
N THR A 291 -15.66 -15.40 23.52
CA THR A 291 -14.28 -14.92 23.37
C THR A 291 -14.18 -13.86 22.28
N VAL A 292 -14.95 -14.00 21.19
CA VAL A 292 -15.08 -13.00 20.13
C VAL A 292 -15.76 -11.74 20.69
N GLU A 293 -16.90 -11.88 21.38
CA GLU A 293 -17.56 -10.72 22.01
C GLU A 293 -16.65 -9.96 22.97
N MET A 294 -15.95 -10.67 23.86
CA MET A 294 -15.05 -10.06 24.83
C MET A 294 -13.87 -9.35 24.15
N THR A 295 -13.41 -9.88 23.01
CA THR A 295 -12.39 -9.23 22.18
C THR A 295 -12.94 -7.97 21.50
N ARG A 296 -14.16 -8.01 20.94
CA ARG A 296 -14.83 -6.84 20.32
C ARG A 296 -14.96 -5.68 21.30
N ARG A 297 -15.35 -5.95 22.56
CA ARG A 297 -15.43 -4.95 23.65
C ARG A 297 -14.10 -4.23 23.90
N HIS A 298 -12.96 -4.86 23.61
CA HIS A 298 -11.61 -4.32 23.79
C HIS A 298 -11.01 -3.70 22.51
N ILE A 299 -11.71 -3.71 21.37
CA ILE A 299 -11.26 -2.95 20.19
C ILE A 299 -11.28 -1.45 20.52
N GLY A 300 -12.37 -0.94 21.11
CA GLY A 300 -12.49 0.46 21.50
C GLY A 300 -12.24 1.40 20.32
N ARG A 301 -11.27 2.31 20.44
CA ARG A 301 -10.83 3.21 19.35
C ARG A 301 -10.03 2.52 18.23
N GLY A 302 -9.70 1.24 18.39
CA GLY A 302 -9.14 0.38 17.34
C GLY A 302 -7.80 0.85 16.76
N VAL A 303 -7.74 0.96 15.44
CA VAL A 303 -6.53 1.33 14.68
C VAL A 303 -6.82 2.47 13.71
N ARG A 304 -5.94 3.47 13.67
CA ARG A 304 -5.92 4.45 12.58
C ARG A 304 -4.93 3.99 11.51
N LEU A 305 -5.39 3.99 10.27
CA LEU A 305 -4.63 3.68 9.07
C LEU A 305 -4.51 4.95 8.24
N TYR A 306 -3.31 5.28 7.77
CA TYR A 306 -3.10 6.46 6.92
C TYR A 306 -2.08 6.20 5.81
N TYR A 307 -2.39 6.72 4.62
CA TYR A 307 -1.59 6.62 3.40
C TYR A 307 -1.09 8.01 2.99
N ILE A 308 0.23 8.20 3.04
CA ILE A 308 0.88 9.50 2.86
C ILE A 308 2.24 9.30 2.20
N GLY A 309 2.55 10.06 1.15
CA GLY A 309 3.89 10.04 0.54
C GLY A 309 4.28 8.70 -0.10
N GLY A 310 3.31 7.88 -0.51
CA GLY A 310 3.57 6.50 -0.95
C GLY A 310 3.78 5.49 0.19
N GLU A 311 3.53 5.86 1.44
CA GLU A 311 3.72 5.00 2.61
C GLU A 311 2.41 4.77 3.37
N VAL A 312 2.17 3.54 3.84
CA VAL A 312 1.02 3.19 4.70
C VAL A 312 1.50 2.94 6.11
N PHE A 313 0.82 3.54 7.09
CA PHE A 313 1.08 3.37 8.51
C PHE A 313 -0.14 2.85 9.26
N ALA A 314 0.11 2.12 10.35
CA ALA A 314 -0.88 1.73 11.34
C ALA A 314 -0.53 2.32 12.71
N GLU A 315 -1.50 2.95 13.36
CA GLU A 315 -1.38 3.53 14.71
C GLU A 315 -2.42 2.91 15.65
N CYS A 316 -1.97 2.33 16.75
CA CYS A 316 -2.85 1.70 17.74
C CYS A 316 -3.53 2.78 18.59
N LEU A 317 -4.80 3.04 18.33
CA LEU A 317 -5.63 3.97 19.09
C LEU A 317 -6.38 3.31 20.25
N SER A 318 -6.53 1.98 20.19
CA SER A 318 -7.06 1.12 21.24
C SER A 318 -6.13 1.08 22.46
N ASP A 319 -6.72 0.90 23.64
CA ASP A 319 -6.03 0.59 24.88
C ASP A 319 -5.50 -0.85 24.93
N SER A 320 -5.85 -1.68 23.93
CA SER A 320 -5.30 -3.02 23.69
C SER A 320 -4.41 -3.05 22.45
N ALA A 321 -3.27 -3.73 22.54
CA ALA A 321 -2.33 -3.87 21.42
C ALA A 321 -2.97 -4.54 20.18
N ILE A 322 -2.50 -4.13 19.00
CA ILE A 322 -2.80 -4.76 17.71
C ILE A 322 -1.57 -5.51 17.19
N PHE A 323 -1.80 -6.48 16.31
CA PHE A 323 -0.78 -7.41 15.82
C PHE A 323 -0.85 -7.45 14.29
N VAL A 324 0.28 -7.28 13.59
CA VAL A 324 0.31 -6.98 12.15
C VAL A 324 1.26 -7.91 11.42
N GLN A 325 0.76 -8.58 10.38
CA GLN A 325 1.56 -9.30 9.40
C GLN A 325 1.51 -8.51 8.09
N SER A 326 2.62 -7.84 7.75
CA SER A 326 2.84 -7.19 6.45
C SER A 326 4.14 -7.75 5.85
N PRO A 327 4.09 -8.51 4.75
CA PRO A 327 5.28 -9.03 4.11
C PRO A 327 6.27 -7.95 3.66
N ASN A 328 5.78 -6.79 3.18
CA ASN A 328 6.64 -5.63 2.85
C ASN A 328 7.39 -5.08 4.08
N CYS A 329 6.69 -4.93 5.21
CA CYS A 329 7.33 -4.51 6.46
C CYS A 329 8.35 -5.55 6.96
N ASN A 330 8.00 -6.83 6.92
CA ASN A 330 8.87 -7.92 7.33
C ASN A 330 10.16 -7.98 6.48
N GLN A 331 10.03 -7.86 5.16
CA GLN A 331 11.17 -7.84 4.23
C GLN A 331 12.10 -6.64 4.48
N ARG A 332 11.57 -5.44 4.75
CA ARG A 332 12.37 -4.24 5.09
C ARG A 332 13.31 -4.47 6.30
N TYR A 333 12.86 -5.24 7.28
CA TYR A 333 13.62 -5.54 8.50
C TYR A 333 14.36 -6.89 8.46
N GLY A 334 14.39 -7.58 7.31
CA GLY A 334 15.04 -8.88 7.16
C GLY A 334 14.35 -10.03 7.93
N TRP A 335 13.08 -9.85 8.30
CA TRP A 335 12.29 -10.85 9.03
C TRP A 335 11.59 -11.82 8.06
N HIS A 336 11.35 -13.04 8.53
CA HIS A 336 10.57 -14.03 7.78
C HIS A 336 9.21 -13.45 7.34
N PRO A 337 8.72 -13.66 6.09
CA PRO A 337 7.53 -12.98 5.58
C PRO A 337 6.25 -13.18 6.41
N ALA A 338 6.14 -14.28 7.15
CA ALA A 338 5.00 -14.57 8.03
C ALA A 338 5.09 -13.94 9.44
N THR A 339 6.14 -13.18 9.76
CA THR A 339 6.33 -12.52 11.07
C THR A 339 5.16 -11.61 11.44
N VAL A 340 4.84 -11.54 12.73
CA VAL A 340 3.69 -10.80 13.27
C VAL A 340 4.16 -9.74 14.27
N CYS A 341 4.18 -8.49 13.83
CA CYS A 341 4.64 -7.32 14.57
C CYS A 341 3.57 -6.84 15.55
N LYS A 342 3.89 -6.78 16.85
CA LYS A 342 3.02 -6.19 17.87
C LYS A 342 3.17 -4.67 17.89
N ILE A 343 2.07 -3.93 17.77
CA ILE A 343 2.00 -2.48 17.97
C ILE A 343 1.28 -2.21 19.29
N PRO A 344 1.97 -1.73 20.34
CA PRO A 344 1.34 -1.36 21.61
C PRO A 344 0.42 -0.13 21.49
N PRO A 345 -0.50 0.09 22.47
CA PRO A 345 -1.32 1.30 22.56
C PRO A 345 -0.50 2.58 22.43
N GLY A 346 -0.95 3.51 21.57
CA GLY A 346 -0.28 4.78 21.30
C GLY A 346 0.97 4.69 20.41
N CYS A 347 1.42 3.49 20.02
CA CYS A 347 2.50 3.31 19.05
C CYS A 347 1.98 3.31 17.60
N ASN A 348 2.87 3.56 16.65
CA ASN A 348 2.61 3.40 15.22
C ASN A 348 3.76 2.65 14.52
N LEU A 349 3.49 2.10 13.35
CA LEU A 349 4.42 1.35 12.51
C LEU A 349 4.18 1.67 11.03
N LYS A 350 5.25 1.80 10.24
CA LYS A 350 5.19 1.88 8.77
C LYS A 350 4.95 0.48 8.19
N ILE A 351 3.70 0.17 7.88
CA ILE A 351 3.28 -1.17 7.44
C ILE A 351 3.44 -1.40 5.93
N PHE A 352 3.57 -0.34 5.11
CA PHE A 352 3.88 -0.46 3.68
C PHE A 352 4.69 0.75 3.15
N ASN A 353 5.48 0.55 2.10
CA ASN A 353 6.09 1.60 1.29
C ASN A 353 6.08 1.20 -0.20
N ASN A 354 5.57 2.09 -1.06
CA ASN A 354 5.40 1.84 -2.49
C ASN A 354 6.72 1.82 -3.29
N GLN A 355 7.78 2.50 -2.85
CA GLN A 355 9.10 2.48 -3.51
C GLN A 355 9.81 1.13 -3.31
N GLU A 356 9.73 0.57 -2.10
CA GLU A 356 10.24 -0.77 -1.77
C GLU A 356 9.49 -1.84 -2.56
N PHE A 357 8.16 -1.71 -2.70
CA PHE A 357 7.38 -2.58 -3.56
C PHE A 357 7.70 -2.39 -5.06
N ALA A 358 7.90 -1.16 -5.53
CA ALA A 358 8.31 -0.87 -6.92
C ALA A 358 9.64 -1.54 -7.28
N ALA A 359 10.65 -1.42 -6.40
CA ALA A 359 11.96 -2.01 -6.60
C ALA A 359 11.89 -3.55 -6.62
N LEU A 360 11.12 -4.15 -5.72
CA LEU A 360 10.88 -5.59 -5.69
C LEU A 360 10.15 -6.08 -6.95
N LEU A 361 9.10 -5.38 -7.38
CA LEU A 361 8.33 -5.71 -8.58
C LEU A 361 9.23 -5.66 -9.83
N ALA A 362 10.04 -4.61 -9.99
CA ALA A 362 11.01 -4.50 -11.08
C ALA A 362 12.08 -5.61 -11.04
N GLN A 363 12.50 -6.05 -9.84
CA GLN A 363 13.42 -7.18 -9.69
C GLN A 363 12.76 -8.51 -10.06
N SER A 364 11.54 -8.76 -9.60
CA SER A 364 10.81 -10.03 -9.79
C SER A 364 10.36 -10.28 -11.23
N VAL A 365 10.16 -9.25 -12.07
CA VAL A 365 9.87 -9.44 -13.51
C VAL A 365 10.94 -10.30 -14.19
N ASN A 366 12.21 -10.12 -13.82
CA ASN A 366 13.33 -10.90 -14.35
C ASN A 366 13.42 -12.34 -13.80
N GLN A 367 12.53 -12.70 -12.87
CA GLN A 367 12.43 -14.04 -12.26
C GLN A 367 11.23 -14.84 -12.81
N GLY A 368 10.49 -14.28 -13.77
CA GLY A 368 9.36 -14.93 -14.44
C GLY A 368 8.01 -14.79 -13.74
N PHE A 369 6.96 -15.31 -14.39
CA PHE A 369 5.56 -15.09 -14.02
C PHE A 369 5.25 -15.44 -12.56
N GLU A 370 5.69 -16.61 -12.08
CA GLU A 370 5.37 -17.09 -10.72
C GLU A 370 5.96 -16.19 -9.63
N ALA A 371 7.19 -15.68 -9.81
CA ALA A 371 7.81 -14.78 -8.85
C ALA A 371 7.03 -13.47 -8.71
N VAL A 372 6.51 -12.93 -9.82
CA VAL A 372 5.62 -11.76 -9.82
C VAL A 372 4.24 -12.12 -9.25
N TYR A 373 3.67 -13.28 -9.58
CA TYR A 373 2.37 -13.71 -9.05
C TYR A 373 2.38 -13.85 -7.52
N GLN A 374 3.48 -14.33 -6.93
CA GLN A 374 3.66 -14.39 -5.48
C GLN A 374 3.66 -13.00 -4.81
N LEU A 375 3.96 -11.91 -5.53
CA LEU A 375 3.89 -10.54 -5.00
C LEU A 375 2.46 -10.08 -4.68
N THR A 376 1.41 -10.79 -5.14
CA THR A 376 0.03 -10.57 -4.69
C THR A 376 -0.06 -10.58 -3.16
N ARG A 377 0.71 -11.45 -2.51
CA ARG A 377 0.80 -11.59 -1.04
C ARG A 377 1.43 -10.37 -0.38
N MET A 378 2.28 -9.62 -1.06
CA MET A 378 2.88 -8.38 -0.53
C MET A 378 1.84 -7.27 -0.38
N CYS A 379 0.84 -7.24 -1.27
CA CYS A 379 -0.24 -6.25 -1.27
C CYS A 379 -1.34 -6.52 -0.23
N THR A 380 -1.30 -7.68 0.44
CA THR A 380 -2.23 -8.08 1.50
C THR A 380 -1.58 -7.93 2.88
N ILE A 381 -2.21 -7.15 3.76
CA ILE A 381 -1.75 -6.95 5.15
C ILE A 381 -2.84 -7.45 6.12
N ARG A 382 -2.45 -8.26 7.10
CA ARG A 382 -3.37 -8.86 8.08
C ARG A 382 -3.16 -8.27 9.46
N MET A 383 -4.24 -7.91 10.15
CA MET A 383 -4.16 -7.22 11.44
C MET A 383 -5.19 -7.78 12.45
N SER A 384 -4.73 -8.31 13.58
CA SER A 384 -5.58 -8.79 14.67
C SER A 384 -5.66 -7.78 15.82
N PHE A 385 -6.84 -7.66 16.43
CA PHE A 385 -7.08 -6.85 17.61
C PHE A 385 -6.93 -7.68 18.89
N VAL A 386 -6.27 -7.12 19.92
CA VAL A 386 -6.15 -7.64 21.30
C VAL A 386 -5.37 -8.96 21.45
N LYS A 387 -5.39 -9.86 20.47
CA LYS A 387 -4.77 -11.20 20.52
C LYS A 387 -3.78 -11.42 19.37
N GLY A 388 -2.53 -11.74 19.70
CA GLY A 388 -1.50 -12.10 18.73
C GLY A 388 -1.62 -13.52 18.18
N TRP A 389 -0.89 -13.77 17.09
CA TRP A 389 -0.70 -15.06 16.44
C TRP A 389 0.71 -15.16 15.83
N GLY A 390 1.10 -16.34 15.37
CA GLY A 390 2.45 -16.65 14.88
C GLY A 390 3.30 -17.36 15.93
N ALA A 391 4.59 -17.56 15.64
CA ALA A 391 5.51 -18.38 16.45
C ALA A 391 5.48 -18.04 17.96
N GLU A 392 5.52 -16.74 18.29
CA GLU A 392 5.53 -16.21 19.67
C GLU A 392 4.20 -16.38 20.44
N TYR A 393 3.19 -17.04 19.88
CA TYR A 393 1.85 -17.11 20.44
C TYR A 393 1.24 -18.52 20.33
N ARG A 394 0.36 -18.88 21.27
CA ARG A 394 -0.44 -20.13 21.21
C ARG A 394 -1.30 -20.27 19.93
N ARG A 395 -1.57 -19.16 19.24
CA ARG A 395 -2.32 -19.13 17.97
C ARG A 395 -1.32 -19.13 16.82
N GLN A 396 -1.26 -20.18 16.01
CA GLN A 396 -0.35 -20.19 14.86
C GLN A 396 -0.94 -19.48 13.62
N THR A 397 -2.26 -19.52 13.42
CA THR A 397 -2.94 -18.85 12.29
C THR A 397 -3.68 -17.58 12.71
N VAL A 398 -3.81 -16.62 11.77
CA VAL A 398 -4.67 -15.44 11.99
C VAL A 398 -6.14 -15.82 12.17
N THR A 399 -6.59 -16.91 11.53
CA THR A 399 -7.95 -17.47 11.67
C THR A 399 -8.23 -18.06 13.06
N SER A 400 -7.20 -18.24 13.90
CA SER A 400 -7.36 -18.58 15.31
C SER A 400 -7.60 -17.34 16.20
N THR A 401 -7.48 -16.13 15.66
CA THR A 401 -7.70 -14.88 16.40
C THR A 401 -9.18 -14.48 16.41
N PRO A 402 -9.72 -13.89 17.50
CA PRO A 402 -11.16 -13.70 17.60
C PRO A 402 -11.69 -12.57 16.71
N CYS A 403 -10.87 -11.56 16.40
CA CYS A 403 -11.24 -10.39 15.60
C CYS A 403 -10.02 -9.90 14.83
N TRP A 404 -10.08 -9.95 13.49
CA TRP A 404 -9.01 -9.45 12.63
C TRP A 404 -9.55 -8.84 11.33
N ILE A 405 -8.72 -8.07 10.65
CA ILE A 405 -9.00 -7.48 9.34
C ILE A 405 -7.92 -7.89 8.33
N GLU A 406 -8.35 -7.95 7.07
CA GLU A 406 -7.50 -8.10 5.90
C GLU A 406 -7.56 -6.81 5.08
N LEU A 407 -6.41 -6.15 4.90
CA LEU A 407 -6.21 -4.98 4.05
C LEU A 407 -5.70 -5.45 2.69
N HIS A 408 -6.31 -4.97 1.61
CA HIS A 408 -5.78 -5.05 0.26
C HIS A 408 -5.38 -3.66 -0.22
N LEU A 409 -4.12 -3.48 -0.61
CA LEU A 409 -3.60 -2.22 -1.14
C LEU A 409 -3.85 -2.15 -2.65
N ASN A 410 -4.86 -1.38 -3.03
CA ASN A 410 -5.44 -1.42 -4.38
C ASN A 410 -4.47 -0.88 -5.45
N GLY A 411 -3.62 0.10 -5.10
CA GLY A 411 -2.62 0.66 -6.02
C GLY A 411 -1.52 -0.35 -6.37
N PRO A 412 -0.81 -0.92 -5.38
CA PRO A 412 0.11 -2.04 -5.58
C PRO A 412 -0.51 -3.22 -6.33
N LEU A 413 -1.76 -3.61 -6.04
CA LEU A 413 -2.49 -4.65 -6.79
C LEU A 413 -2.73 -4.26 -8.26
N GLN A 414 -3.22 -3.05 -8.54
CA GLN A 414 -3.45 -2.58 -9.91
C GLN A 414 -2.15 -2.50 -10.72
N TRP A 415 -1.03 -2.13 -10.08
CA TRP A 415 0.26 -2.13 -10.77
C TRP A 415 0.75 -3.54 -11.09
N LEU A 416 0.59 -4.47 -10.15
CA LEU A 416 0.93 -5.87 -10.31
C LEU A 416 0.11 -6.53 -11.44
N ASP A 417 -1.20 -6.26 -11.48
CA ASP A 417 -2.11 -6.73 -12.53
C ASP A 417 -1.69 -6.25 -13.93
N LYS A 418 -1.35 -4.96 -14.09
CA LYS A 418 -0.80 -4.40 -15.34
C LYS A 418 0.54 -5.04 -15.77
N VAL A 419 1.33 -5.56 -14.83
CA VAL A 419 2.59 -6.26 -15.13
C VAL A 419 2.31 -7.71 -15.51
N LEU A 420 1.52 -8.45 -14.72
CA LEU A 420 1.17 -9.85 -14.99
C LEU A 420 0.48 -10.03 -16.36
N THR A 421 -0.42 -9.11 -16.72
CA THR A 421 -1.10 -9.09 -18.04
C THR A 421 -0.15 -8.89 -19.22
N GLN A 422 1.11 -8.50 -19.00
CA GLN A 422 2.15 -8.37 -20.03
C GLN A 422 3.21 -9.48 -19.97
N MET A 423 3.19 -10.34 -18.97
CA MET A 423 4.15 -11.44 -18.78
C MET A 423 3.70 -12.80 -19.35
N GLY A 424 2.54 -12.87 -20.02
CA GLY A 424 2.01 -14.11 -20.60
C GLY A 424 1.39 -15.02 -19.54
N SER A 425 1.74 -16.31 -19.58
CA SER A 425 1.19 -17.36 -18.71
C SER A 425 2.29 -18.18 -18.02
N PRO A 426 1.98 -18.94 -16.95
CA PRO A 426 2.89 -19.96 -16.42
C PRO A 426 3.34 -20.96 -17.49
N SER A 427 4.57 -21.46 -17.37
CA SER A 427 5.14 -22.48 -18.27
C SER A 427 4.49 -23.86 -18.09
N VAL A 428 4.05 -24.18 -16.87
CA VAL A 428 3.33 -25.43 -16.57
C VAL A 428 1.84 -25.22 -16.86
N ARG A 429 1.31 -25.96 -17.84
CA ARG A 429 -0.13 -26.00 -18.12
C ARG A 429 -0.86 -26.76 -17.01
N CYS A 430 -1.95 -26.18 -16.51
CA CYS A 430 -2.83 -26.87 -15.57
C CYS A 430 -3.72 -27.90 -16.30
N SER A 431 -3.99 -29.05 -15.68
CA SER A 431 -4.95 -30.03 -16.19
C SER A 431 -6.38 -29.59 -15.89
N SER A 432 -7.33 -29.93 -16.78
CA SER A 432 -8.77 -29.78 -16.52
C SER A 432 -9.38 -30.97 -15.77
N MET A 433 -8.57 -31.96 -15.38
CA MET A 433 -9.03 -33.24 -14.81
C MET A 433 -8.24 -33.73 -13.58
N SER A 434 -7.41 -32.86 -12.98
CA SER A 434 -6.59 -33.13 -11.77
C SER A 434 -7.23 -32.62 -10.49
#